data_AF-A0A800EYK4-F1
#
_entry.id   AF-A0A800EYK4-F1
#
_cell.length_a   1.000
_cell.length_b   1.000
_cell.length_c   1.000
_cell.angle_alpha   90.00
_cell.angle_beta   90.00
_cell.angle_gamma   90.00
#
_symmetry.space_group_name_H-M   'P 1'
#
loop_
_entity.id
_entity.type
_entity.pdbx_description
1 polymer ?
#
loop_
_entity_poly.entity_id
_entity_poly.type
_entity_poly.pdbx_seq_one_letter_code
_entity_poly.pdbx_strand_id
1 'polypeptide(L)'
;LKRYREGFGPDNYAFQQGDTSFIVLNSSVMQSPEEVPDEAKLQLEFLGHELEEAKRGGSAHIVLFTHIPLFIKDPEEDDPFGETAAIPLERRRPVLELLRKYEADAVFAGHLHGNIYTNDGPMEMVISGPVGYPIS
;
A
#
# COMPACT_ATOMS: atom_id res chain seq x y z
N LEU A 1 16.72 7.55 -2.31
CA LEU A 1 16.10 7.30 -0.99
C LEU A 1 16.86 7.94 0.18
N LYS A 2 18.20 7.80 0.29
CA LYS A 2 18.99 8.40 1.40
C LYS A 2 18.64 9.86 1.73
N ARG A 3 18.68 10.76 0.75
CA ARG A 3 18.36 12.20 0.95
C ARG A 3 16.92 12.42 1.43
N TYR A 4 15.96 11.63 0.95
CA TYR A 4 14.59 11.69 1.43
C TYR A 4 14.53 11.29 2.91
N ARG A 5 15.14 10.14 3.25
CA ARG A 5 15.16 9.62 4.62
C ARG A 5 15.81 10.57 5.62
N GLU A 6 16.90 11.22 5.23
CA GLU A 6 17.58 12.24 6.04
C GLU A 6 16.74 13.51 6.24
N GLY A 7 15.91 13.89 5.28
CA GLY A 7 15.11 15.11 5.34
C GLY A 7 13.69 14.94 5.92
N PHE A 8 13.07 13.78 5.68
CA PHE A 8 11.65 13.55 5.95
C PHE A 8 11.38 12.34 6.86
N GLY A 9 12.41 11.55 7.17
CA GLY A 9 12.28 10.32 7.95
C GLY A 9 12.04 9.07 7.09
N PRO A 10 11.76 7.92 7.73
CA PRO A 10 11.61 6.66 7.02
C PRO A 10 10.47 6.72 6.00
N ASP A 11 10.68 6.12 4.84
CA ASP A 11 9.69 6.01 3.76
C ASP A 11 8.83 4.74 3.85
N ASN A 12 9.19 3.82 4.75
CA ASN A 12 8.37 2.73 5.23
C ASN A 12 8.35 2.77 6.75
N TYR A 13 7.17 2.80 7.37
CA TYR A 13 7.06 2.83 8.83
C TYR A 13 5.69 2.32 9.27
N ALA A 14 5.62 1.90 10.54
CA ALA A 14 4.40 1.43 11.16
C ALA A 14 4.22 2.09 12.53
N PHE A 15 2.97 2.19 12.97
CA PHE A 15 2.62 2.73 14.27
C PHE A 15 1.31 2.15 14.76
N GLN A 16 1.13 2.17 16.09
CA GLN A 16 -0.09 1.74 16.74
C GLN A 16 -0.85 2.95 17.28
N GLN A 17 -2.16 2.97 17.11
CA GLN A 17 -3.04 3.91 17.80
C GLN A 17 -4.26 3.16 18.32
N GLY A 18 -4.38 3.07 19.65
CA GLY A 18 -5.39 2.21 20.27
C GLY A 18 -5.17 0.75 19.93
N ASP A 19 -6.22 0.07 19.49
CA ASP A 19 -6.22 -1.32 19.03
C ASP A 19 -6.02 -1.46 17.50
N THR A 20 -5.67 -0.37 16.80
CA THR A 20 -5.42 -0.40 15.35
C THR A 20 -3.94 -0.24 15.02
N SER A 21 -3.42 -1.14 14.17
CA SER A 21 -2.09 -1.04 13.57
C SER A 21 -2.16 -0.37 12.22
N PHE A 22 -1.27 0.59 11.99
CA PHE A 22 -1.14 1.31 10.74
C PHE A 22 0.24 1.07 10.13
N ILE A 23 0.28 0.72 8.85
CA ILE A 23 1.50 0.46 8.10
C ILE A 23 1.52 1.41 6.90
N VAL A 24 2.66 2.04 6.63
CA VAL A 24 2.84 2.96 5.50
C VAL A 24 3.95 2.43 4.61
N LEU A 25 3.68 2.31 3.31
CA LEU A 25 4.67 1.87 2.32
C LEU A 25 4.94 2.91 1.25
N ASN A 26 6.19 2.95 0.79
CA ASN A 26 6.61 3.72 -0.37
C ASN A 26 6.14 3.03 -1.66
N SER A 27 4.95 3.40 -2.13
CA SER A 27 4.38 2.82 -3.34
C SER A 27 5.13 3.18 -4.62
N SER A 28 5.97 4.21 -4.63
CA SER A 28 6.82 4.53 -5.78
C SER A 28 7.92 3.48 -5.98
N VAL A 29 8.45 2.91 -4.89
CA VAL A 29 9.38 1.77 -4.95
C VAL A 29 8.67 0.52 -5.49
N MET A 30 7.39 0.33 -5.14
CA MET A 30 6.57 -0.76 -5.70
C MET A 30 6.29 -0.55 -7.19
N GLN A 31 5.98 0.68 -7.59
CA GLN A 31 5.65 1.03 -8.97
C GLN A 31 6.85 0.90 -9.89
N SER A 32 8.08 1.16 -9.42
CA SER A 32 9.29 1.16 -10.25
C SER A 32 10.52 0.74 -9.45
N PRO A 33 10.70 -0.58 -9.19
CA PRO A 33 11.80 -1.11 -8.39
C PRO A 33 13.10 -1.30 -9.18
N GLU A 34 13.13 -1.03 -10.49
CA GLU A 34 14.20 -1.43 -11.41
C GLU A 34 15.59 -0.93 -10.97
N GLU A 35 15.65 0.30 -10.46
CA GLU A 35 16.88 0.94 -9.97
C GLU A 35 17.13 0.71 -8.46
N VAL A 36 16.16 0.11 -7.75
CA VAL A 36 16.19 -0.10 -6.29
C VAL A 36 15.61 -1.48 -5.89
N PRO A 37 16.03 -2.60 -6.52
CA PRO A 37 15.40 -3.90 -6.30
C PRO A 37 15.56 -4.41 -4.86
N ASP A 38 16.69 -4.10 -4.22
CA ASP A 38 16.93 -4.46 -2.81
C ASP A 38 15.97 -3.72 -1.87
N GLU A 39 15.62 -2.47 -2.18
CA GLU A 39 14.67 -1.68 -1.39
C GLU A 39 13.25 -2.22 -1.54
N ALA A 40 12.86 -2.66 -2.75
CA ALA A 40 11.57 -3.31 -2.96
C ALA A 40 11.46 -4.63 -2.18
N LYS A 41 12.55 -5.42 -2.14
CA LYS A 41 12.63 -6.63 -1.33
C LYS A 41 12.52 -6.33 0.17
N LEU A 42 13.32 -5.39 0.68
CA LEU A 42 13.30 -4.98 2.08
C LEU A 42 11.92 -4.43 2.49
N GLN A 43 11.24 -3.73 1.59
CA GLN A 43 9.89 -3.22 1.84
C GLN A 43 8.86 -4.35 1.97
N LEU A 44 8.96 -5.41 1.16
CA LEU A 44 8.09 -6.57 1.27
C LEU A 44 8.36 -7.37 2.57
N GLU A 45 9.64 -7.52 2.95
CA GLU A 45 10.03 -8.12 4.22
C GLU A 45 9.51 -7.31 5.42
N PHE A 46 9.65 -5.98 5.36
CA PHE A 46 9.10 -5.06 6.35
C PHE A 46 7.58 -5.21 6.48
N LEU A 47 6.84 -5.23 5.36
CA LEU A 47 5.39 -5.43 5.39
C LEU A 47 5.02 -6.75 6.08
N GLY A 48 5.68 -7.85 5.72
CA GLY A 48 5.41 -9.16 6.32
C GLY A 48 5.66 -9.17 7.83
N HIS A 49 6.76 -8.55 8.28
CA HIS A 49 7.08 -8.38 9.69
C HIS A 49 5.99 -7.59 10.44
N GLU A 50 5.64 -6.39 9.97
CA GLU A 50 4.67 -5.53 10.67
C GLU A 50 3.26 -6.14 10.70
N LEU A 51 2.85 -6.87 9.66
CA LEU A 51 1.58 -7.60 9.66
C LEU A 51 1.57 -8.74 10.70
N GLU A 52 2.69 -9.45 10.83
CA GLU A 52 2.85 -10.48 11.85
C GLU A 52 2.83 -9.89 13.26
N GLU A 53 3.54 -8.78 13.48
CA GLU A 53 3.52 -8.05 14.75
C GLU A 53 2.11 -7.59 15.11
N ALA A 54 1.37 -7.02 14.16
CA ALA A 54 0.00 -6.54 14.38
C ALA A 54 -0.94 -7.70 14.77
N LYS A 55 -0.88 -8.83 14.07
CA LYS A 55 -1.69 -10.01 14.44
C LYS A 55 -1.28 -10.61 15.77
N ARG A 56 0.02 -10.73 16.04
CA ARG A 56 0.53 -11.26 17.32
C ARG A 56 0.18 -10.34 18.48
N GLY A 57 0.17 -9.04 18.25
CA GLY A 57 -0.23 -8.00 19.20
C GLY A 57 -1.74 -7.94 19.48
N GLY A 58 -2.56 -8.67 18.70
CA GLY A 58 -4.00 -8.71 18.87
C GLY A 58 -4.70 -7.43 18.42
N SER A 59 -4.17 -6.75 17.39
CA SER A 59 -4.82 -5.57 16.82
C SER A 59 -6.21 -5.91 16.31
N ALA A 60 -7.19 -5.08 16.67
CA ALA A 60 -8.57 -5.19 16.20
C ALA A 60 -8.67 -4.84 14.71
N HIS A 61 -7.84 -3.89 14.26
CA HIS A 61 -7.76 -3.49 12.86
C HIS A 61 -6.31 -3.34 12.38
N ILE A 62 -6.09 -3.65 11.10
CA ILE A 62 -4.83 -3.49 10.39
C ILE A 62 -5.09 -2.68 9.12
N VAL A 63 -4.42 -1.54 9.00
CA VAL A 63 -4.62 -0.59 7.91
C VAL A 63 -3.31 -0.30 7.20
N LEU A 64 -3.31 -0.40 5.87
CA LEU A 64 -2.19 -0.04 5.01
C LEU A 64 -2.42 1.33 4.37
N PHE A 65 -1.38 2.15 4.29
CA PHE A 65 -1.36 3.36 3.48
C PHE A 65 -0.35 3.24 2.34
N THR A 66 -0.79 3.58 1.15
CA THR A 66 0.05 3.79 -0.04
C THR A 66 -0.32 5.12 -0.69
N HIS A 67 0.51 5.63 -1.61
CA HIS A 67 0.08 6.76 -2.45
C HIS A 67 -0.63 6.25 -3.71
N ILE A 68 0.03 5.35 -4.44
CA ILE A 68 -0.49 4.68 -5.63
C ILE A 68 -1.35 3.49 -5.14
N PRO A 69 -2.58 3.33 -5.64
CA PRO A 69 -3.44 2.24 -5.22
C PRO A 69 -2.88 0.88 -5.67
N LEU A 70 -3.16 -0.15 -4.88
CA LEU A 70 -2.84 -1.52 -5.30
C LEU A 70 -3.67 -1.88 -6.52
N PHE A 71 -4.98 -1.63 -6.50
CA PHE A 71 -5.89 -1.86 -7.62
C PHE A 71 -7.03 -0.83 -7.59
N ILE A 72 -7.72 -0.66 -8.72
CA ILE A 72 -8.81 0.31 -8.93
C ILE A 72 -10.16 -0.40 -9.00
N LYS A 73 -10.26 -1.51 -9.75
CA LYS A 73 -11.52 -2.25 -9.91
C LYS A 73 -11.44 -3.65 -9.32
N ASP A 74 -10.41 -4.40 -9.71
CA ASP A 74 -10.26 -5.80 -9.35
C ASP A 74 -8.80 -6.08 -8.95
N PRO A 75 -8.54 -6.82 -7.85
CA PRO A 75 -7.17 -7.14 -7.42
C PRO A 75 -6.33 -7.86 -8.50
N GLU A 76 -6.98 -8.60 -9.39
CA GLU A 76 -6.37 -9.33 -10.51
C GLU A 76 -6.50 -8.57 -11.86
N GLU A 77 -6.88 -7.30 -11.86
CA GLU A 77 -6.94 -6.51 -13.11
C GLU A 77 -5.56 -6.47 -13.79
N ASP A 78 -5.47 -6.99 -15.00
CA ASP A 78 -4.22 -6.96 -15.75
C ASP A 78 -4.08 -5.61 -16.45
N ASP A 79 -2.86 -5.08 -16.42
CA ASP A 79 -2.50 -3.83 -17.05
C ASP A 79 -1.21 -4.02 -17.87
N PRO A 80 -1.31 -4.74 -18.99
CA PRO A 80 -0.14 -5.13 -19.77
C PRO A 80 0.58 -3.93 -20.41
N PHE A 81 -0.05 -2.75 -20.43
CA PHE A 81 0.48 -1.53 -21.03
C PHE A 81 0.86 -0.46 -20.00
N GLY A 82 0.65 -0.70 -18.70
CA GLY A 82 0.90 0.31 -17.66
C GLY A 82 -0.03 1.53 -17.77
N GLU A 83 -1.21 1.35 -18.36
CA GLU A 83 -2.21 2.40 -18.56
C GLU A 83 -3.08 2.62 -17.32
N THR A 84 -3.07 1.67 -16.38
CA THR A 84 -3.71 1.84 -15.08
C THR A 84 -2.84 2.68 -14.17
N ALA A 85 -3.51 3.52 -13.38
CA ALA A 85 -2.88 4.31 -12.34
C ALA A 85 -2.63 3.47 -11.06
N ALA A 86 -2.53 2.15 -11.18
CA ALA A 86 -2.38 1.21 -10.08
C ALA A 86 -1.01 0.52 -10.11
N ILE A 87 -0.62 -0.09 -8.99
CA ILE A 87 0.59 -0.91 -8.93
C ILE A 87 0.46 -2.09 -9.91
N PRO A 88 1.47 -2.37 -10.76
CA PRO A 88 1.46 -3.50 -11.68
C PRO A 88 1.14 -4.83 -11.00
N LEU A 89 0.39 -5.67 -11.70
CA LEU A 89 -0.17 -6.91 -11.16
C LEU A 89 0.91 -7.81 -10.53
N GLU A 90 2.05 -7.98 -11.21
CA GLU A 90 3.17 -8.79 -10.74
C GLU A 90 3.82 -8.25 -9.46
N ARG A 91 3.67 -6.96 -9.19
CA ARG A 91 4.27 -6.26 -8.04
C ARG A 91 3.33 -6.20 -6.85
N ARG A 92 2.03 -6.03 -7.09
CA ARG A 92 1.02 -5.99 -6.01
C ARG A 92 0.59 -7.37 -5.52
N ARG A 93 0.63 -8.41 -6.35
CA ARG A 93 0.20 -9.76 -5.96
C ARG A 93 0.85 -10.26 -4.66
N PRO A 94 2.19 -10.21 -4.47
CA PRO A 94 2.79 -10.63 -3.19
C PRO A 94 2.36 -9.77 -1.99
N VAL A 95 2.05 -8.49 -2.22
CA VAL A 95 1.52 -7.60 -1.18
C VAL A 95 0.09 -8.00 -0.80
N LEU A 96 -0.78 -8.21 -1.79
CA LEU A 96 -2.16 -8.66 -1.56
C LEU A 96 -2.21 -10.03 -0.88
N GLU A 97 -1.32 -10.96 -1.23
CA GLU A 97 -1.21 -12.25 -0.55
C GLU A 97 -0.88 -12.12 0.94
N LEU A 98 0.04 -11.22 1.30
CA LEU A 98 0.34 -10.92 2.70
C LEU A 98 -0.86 -10.27 3.40
N LEU A 99 -1.48 -9.27 2.78
CA LEU A 99 -2.65 -8.60 3.36
C LEU A 99 -3.81 -9.56 3.59
N ARG A 100 -4.07 -10.49 2.66
CA ARG A 100 -5.06 -11.57 2.82
C ARG A 100 -4.66 -12.51 3.96
N LYS A 101 -3.40 -12.97 4.01
CA LYS A 101 -2.89 -13.90 5.02
C LYS A 101 -3.07 -13.35 6.44
N TYR A 102 -2.80 -12.06 6.61
CA TYR A 102 -2.93 -11.37 7.89
C TYR A 102 -4.23 -10.57 8.00
N GLU A 103 -5.25 -10.90 7.19
CA GLU A 103 -6.61 -10.35 7.23
C GLU A 103 -6.63 -8.83 7.49
N ALA A 104 -5.91 -8.06 6.66
CA ALA A 104 -5.92 -6.61 6.76
C ALA A 104 -7.32 -6.06 6.42
N ASP A 105 -7.73 -5.01 7.13
CA ASP A 105 -9.09 -4.45 7.01
C ASP A 105 -9.18 -3.46 5.84
N ALA A 106 -8.17 -2.62 5.65
CA ALA A 106 -8.23 -1.57 4.65
C ALA A 106 -6.85 -1.16 4.09
N VAL A 107 -6.85 -0.76 2.82
CA VAL A 107 -5.77 -0.04 2.17
C VAL A 107 -6.29 1.32 1.71
N PHE A 108 -5.64 2.39 2.17
CA PHE A 108 -5.94 3.74 1.73
C PHE A 108 -4.88 4.23 0.74
N ALA A 109 -5.34 4.80 -0.37
CA ALA A 109 -4.51 5.39 -1.41
C ALA A 109 -5.09 6.71 -1.94
N GLY A 110 -4.32 7.37 -2.81
CA GLY A 110 -4.72 8.57 -3.54
C GLY A 110 -4.48 8.40 -5.03
N HIS A 111 -3.68 9.31 -5.60
CA HIS A 111 -3.19 9.27 -6.98
C HIS A 111 -4.22 9.54 -8.10
N LEU A 112 -5.43 8.97 -8.06
CA LEU A 112 -6.43 9.12 -9.14
C LEU A 112 -7.22 10.42 -9.15
N HIS A 113 -7.03 11.28 -8.16
CA HIS A 113 -7.74 12.55 -8.02
C HIS A 113 -9.28 12.44 -7.99
N GLY A 114 -9.79 11.28 -7.57
CA GLY A 114 -11.21 11.01 -7.38
C GLY A 114 -11.43 9.98 -6.27
N ASN A 115 -12.67 9.85 -5.82
CA ASN A 115 -13.05 8.88 -4.81
C ASN A 115 -13.44 7.56 -5.48
N ILE A 116 -12.75 6.48 -5.12
CA ILE A 116 -13.04 5.12 -5.60
C ILE A 116 -13.01 4.18 -4.40
N TYR A 117 -13.98 3.28 -4.35
CA TYR A 117 -14.12 2.27 -3.29
C TYR A 117 -14.28 0.92 -3.97
N THR A 118 -13.41 -0.02 -3.63
CA THR A 118 -13.46 -1.41 -4.09
C THR A 118 -12.94 -2.33 -2.98
N ASN A 119 -12.89 -3.64 -3.21
CA ASN A 119 -12.57 -4.63 -2.19
C ASN A 119 -11.78 -5.81 -2.77
N ASP A 120 -10.99 -6.45 -1.90
CA ASP A 120 -10.41 -7.77 -2.12
C ASP A 120 -10.84 -8.69 -0.98
N GLY A 121 -11.92 -9.44 -1.20
CA GLY A 121 -12.62 -10.13 -0.13
C GLY A 121 -13.13 -9.14 0.94
N PRO A 122 -12.80 -9.33 2.23
CA PRO A 122 -13.22 -8.42 3.30
C PRO A 122 -12.39 -7.12 3.37
N MET A 123 -11.23 -7.06 2.72
CA MET A 123 -10.36 -5.88 2.77
C MET A 123 -10.90 -4.77 1.86
N GLU A 124 -11.06 -3.56 2.40
CA GLU A 124 -11.43 -2.38 1.61
C GLU A 124 -10.20 -1.77 0.92
N MET A 125 -10.36 -1.37 -0.34
CA MET A 125 -9.41 -0.53 -1.06
C MET A 125 -10.08 0.81 -1.29
N VAL A 126 -9.60 1.82 -0.56
CA VAL A 126 -10.18 3.16 -0.52
C VAL A 126 -9.22 4.14 -1.19
N ILE A 127 -9.69 4.79 -2.24
CA ILE A 127 -8.94 5.80 -2.97
C ILE A 127 -9.63 7.13 -2.73
N SER A 128 -8.91 8.09 -2.15
CA SER A 128 -9.45 9.43 -1.88
C SER A 128 -8.92 10.45 -2.87
N GLY A 129 -9.81 11.35 -3.30
CA GLY A 129 -9.43 12.54 -4.04
C GLY A 129 -8.61 13.53 -3.18
N PRO A 130 -7.85 14.43 -3.81
CA PRO A 130 -7.08 15.46 -3.13
C PRO A 130 -8.01 16.49 -2.48
N VAL A 131 -7.49 17.18 -1.46
CA VAL A 131 -8.12 18.37 -0.88
C VAL A 131 -7.89 19.61 -1.77
N GLY A 132 -6.89 19.57 -2.67
CA GLY A 132 -6.63 20.60 -3.70
C GLY A 132 -7.55 20.46 -4.92
N TYR A 133 -7.77 21.56 -5.65
CA TYR A 133 -8.65 21.60 -6.83
C TYR A 133 -8.27 20.50 -7.84
N PRO A 134 -9.20 19.62 -8.25
CA PRO A 134 -8.91 18.62 -9.28
C PRO A 134 -8.60 19.36 -10.56
N ILE A 135 -7.43 19.09 -11.15
CA ILE A 135 -7.09 19.66 -12.46
C ILE A 135 -8.10 19.06 -13.45
N SER A 136 -9.03 19.91 -13.89
CA SER A 136 -10.07 19.62 -14.88
C SER A 136 -9.50 19.37 -16.25
#